data_AF-A0A662Q6J5-F1
#
_entry.id   AF-A0A662Q6J5-F1
#
_cell.length_a   1.000
_cell.length_b   1.000
_cell.length_c   1.000
_cell.angle_alpha   90.00
_cell.angle_beta   90.00
_cell.angle_gamma   90.00
#
_symmetry.space_group_name_H-M   'P 1'
#
loop_
_entity.id
_entity.type
_entity.pdbx_description
1 polymer ?
#
loop_
_entity_poly.entity_id
_entity_poly.type
_entity_poly.pdbx_seq_one_letter_code
_entity_poly.pdbx_strand_id
1 'polypeptide(L)'
;MQEKIYSLLQQGKRLDGRGPRDLRPITIQTNLVEKAEGSALVIMGGTKILTGIKVEVGTPYSDRPDEGSFAVNAELLPLASTTFEPGPPDERGVELARVVDRSLREGKAIDLKKLCIVEGEKAYILFIDIYVLDYDGNYYDPALLSAMAALATLKVPKYKVTDGKLEKTDEYFTPELTALPFSVMVGVLGEKFLVDPQIDEEKVLD
;
A
#
# COMPACT_ATOMS: atom_id res chain seq x y z
N MET A 1 -25.91 16.66 7.70
CA MET A 1 -25.07 16.06 6.63
C MET A 1 -25.51 14.63 6.34
N GLN A 2 -25.57 13.77 7.37
CA GLN A 2 -26.00 12.36 7.26
C GLN A 2 -27.35 12.18 6.54
N GLU A 3 -28.43 12.87 6.96
CA GLU A 3 -29.75 12.78 6.32
C GLU A 3 -29.72 13.12 4.82
N LYS A 4 -28.91 14.11 4.44
CA LYS A 4 -28.73 14.52 3.04
C LYS A 4 -28.06 13.42 2.23
N ILE A 5 -26.99 12.84 2.75
CA ILE A 5 -26.26 11.75 2.09
C ILE A 5 -27.17 10.52 1.98
N TYR A 6 -27.88 10.15 3.04
CA TYR A 6 -28.84 9.04 3.01
C TYR A 6 -29.94 9.24 1.97
N SER A 7 -30.53 10.43 1.89
CA SER A 7 -31.54 10.76 0.89
C SER A 7 -31.01 10.68 -0.55
N LEU A 8 -29.75 11.06 -0.80
CA LEU A 8 -29.12 10.90 -2.10
C LEU A 8 -28.90 9.42 -2.45
N LEU A 9 -28.46 8.61 -1.50
CA LEU A 9 -28.29 7.17 -1.70
C LEU A 9 -29.62 6.46 -2.00
N GLN A 10 -30.74 6.91 -1.42
CA GLN A 10 -32.08 6.43 -1.77
C GLN A 10 -32.43 6.70 -3.25
N GLN A 11 -31.90 7.78 -3.82
CA GLN A 11 -32.07 8.15 -5.23
C GLN A 11 -30.99 7.55 -6.14
N GLY A 12 -30.08 6.72 -5.60
CA GLY A 12 -28.96 6.15 -6.35
C GLY A 12 -27.92 7.18 -6.78
N LYS A 13 -27.76 8.28 -6.02
CA LYS A 13 -26.83 9.37 -6.30
C LYS A 13 -25.91 9.62 -5.11
N ARG A 14 -24.79 10.29 -5.36
CA ARG A 14 -23.84 10.78 -4.36
C ARG A 14 -23.60 12.28 -4.50
N LEU A 15 -22.85 12.86 -3.56
CA LEU A 15 -22.57 14.30 -3.50
C LEU A 15 -21.85 14.82 -4.75
N ASP A 16 -20.95 14.01 -5.30
CA ASP A 16 -20.14 14.30 -6.49
C ASP A 16 -20.77 13.84 -7.82
N GLY A 17 -22.01 13.33 -7.76
CA GLY A 17 -22.74 12.83 -8.93
C GLY A 17 -22.47 11.37 -9.31
N ARG A 18 -21.57 10.67 -8.60
CA ARG A 18 -21.37 9.21 -8.79
C ARG A 18 -22.58 8.39 -8.35
N GLY A 19 -22.68 7.19 -8.88
CA GLY A 19 -23.55 6.13 -8.35
C GLY A 19 -22.94 5.48 -7.10
N PRO A 20 -23.75 4.73 -6.31
CA PRO A 20 -23.27 4.10 -5.07
C PRO A 20 -22.13 3.08 -5.27
N ARG A 21 -21.95 2.52 -6.46
CA ARG A 21 -20.93 1.49 -6.74
C ARG A 21 -19.72 2.01 -7.52
N ASP A 22 -19.69 3.30 -7.83
CA ASP A 22 -18.68 3.87 -8.71
C ASP A 22 -17.46 4.32 -7.91
N LEU A 23 -16.27 3.98 -8.41
CA LEU A 23 -14.99 4.47 -7.89
C LEU A 23 -14.70 5.89 -8.40
N ARG A 24 -13.92 6.67 -7.65
CA ARG A 24 -13.32 7.91 -8.15
C ARG A 24 -12.32 7.61 -9.28
N PRO A 25 -11.99 8.59 -10.13
CA PRO A 25 -10.91 8.46 -11.10
C PRO A 25 -9.59 8.06 -10.42
N ILE A 26 -8.88 7.09 -11.01
CA ILE A 26 -7.61 6.58 -10.50
C ILE A 26 -6.50 6.95 -11.48
N THR A 27 -5.40 7.49 -10.96
CA THR A 27 -4.15 7.72 -11.70
C THR A 27 -3.00 7.04 -10.95
N ILE A 28 -2.12 6.36 -11.69
CA ILE A 28 -0.95 5.67 -11.14
C ILE A 28 0.29 6.19 -11.86
N GLN A 29 1.30 6.61 -11.11
CA GLN A 29 2.62 6.99 -11.63
C GLN A 29 3.70 6.20 -10.90
N THR A 30 4.42 5.34 -11.61
CA THR A 30 5.49 4.50 -11.05
C THR A 30 6.87 5.12 -11.24
N ASN A 31 7.85 4.71 -10.44
CA ASN A 31 9.24 5.16 -10.50
C ASN A 31 9.42 6.67 -10.30
N LEU A 32 8.63 7.27 -9.41
CA LEU A 32 8.68 8.70 -9.11
C LEU A 32 9.87 9.06 -8.22
N VAL A 33 10.24 8.18 -7.29
CA VAL A 33 11.32 8.39 -6.32
C VAL A 33 12.54 7.61 -6.77
N GLU A 34 13.49 8.29 -7.42
CA GLU A 34 14.69 7.67 -8.01
C GLU A 34 15.59 6.94 -6.98
N LYS A 35 15.56 7.38 -5.73
CA LYS A 35 16.37 6.80 -4.64
C LYS A 35 15.75 5.53 -4.03
N ALA A 36 14.48 5.27 -4.31
CA ALA A 36 13.81 4.05 -3.91
C ALA A 36 13.99 2.99 -4.99
N GLU A 37 14.17 1.73 -4.61
CA GLU A 37 14.28 0.63 -5.57
C GLU A 37 12.94 0.36 -6.26
N GLY A 38 11.81 0.71 -5.63
CA GLY A 38 10.49 0.75 -6.23
C GLY A 38 9.71 1.94 -5.68
N SER A 39 8.86 2.57 -6.49
CA SER A 39 7.97 3.63 -6.00
C SER A 39 6.75 3.81 -6.87
N ALA A 40 5.65 4.27 -6.27
CA ALA A 40 4.44 4.63 -6.98
C ALA A 40 3.68 5.74 -6.26
N LEU A 41 3.12 6.67 -7.03
CA LEU A 41 2.12 7.64 -6.60
C LEU A 41 0.76 7.21 -7.17
N VAL A 42 -0.20 6.96 -6.29
CA VAL A 42 -1.59 6.67 -6.66
C VAL A 42 -2.46 7.84 -6.22
N ILE A 43 -3.28 8.32 -7.15
CA ILE A 43 -4.28 9.36 -6.92
C ILE A 43 -5.65 8.74 -7.18
N MET A 44 -6.51 8.70 -6.17
CA MET A 44 -7.89 8.23 -6.27
C MET A 44 -8.82 9.38 -5.87
N GLY A 45 -9.33 10.09 -6.88
CA GLY A 45 -9.99 11.38 -6.68
C GLY A 45 -9.08 12.39 -6.01
N GLY A 46 -9.44 12.86 -4.80
CA GLY A 46 -8.62 13.76 -3.99
C GLY A 46 -7.54 13.06 -3.17
N THR A 47 -7.66 11.74 -2.91
CA THR A 47 -6.74 11.00 -2.05
C THR A 47 -5.45 10.67 -2.79
N LYS A 48 -4.30 10.98 -2.19
CA LYS A 48 -2.97 10.78 -2.78
C LYS A 48 -2.09 9.95 -1.86
N ILE A 49 -1.56 8.85 -2.39
CA ILE A 49 -0.68 7.93 -1.66
C ILE A 49 0.62 7.78 -2.43
N LEU A 50 1.75 7.98 -1.75
CA LEU A 50 3.08 7.67 -2.27
C LEU A 50 3.62 6.47 -1.53
N THR A 51 4.00 5.42 -2.26
CA THR A 51 4.74 4.29 -1.69
C THR A 51 6.17 4.28 -2.21
N GLY A 52 7.12 4.09 -1.30
CA GLY A 52 8.52 3.80 -1.61
C GLY A 52 8.91 2.42 -1.09
N ILE A 53 9.75 1.72 -1.83
CA ILE A 53 10.30 0.43 -1.42
C ILE A 53 11.82 0.55 -1.34
N LYS A 54 12.37 0.25 -0.16
CA LYS A 54 13.79 0.06 0.06
C LYS A 54 14.13 -1.42 0.18
N VAL A 55 15.27 -1.81 -0.36
CA VAL A 55 15.79 -3.17 -0.29
C VAL A 55 17.05 -3.20 0.56
N GLU A 56 17.06 -4.06 1.57
CA GLU A 56 18.26 -4.40 2.33
C GLU A 56 18.55 -5.90 2.26
N VAL A 57 19.78 -6.28 2.61
CA VAL A 57 20.13 -7.68 2.83
C VAL A 57 20.33 -7.90 4.32
N GLY A 58 19.54 -8.82 4.88
CA GLY A 58 19.62 -9.19 6.29
C GLY A 58 19.56 -10.70 6.47
N THR A 59 19.37 -11.11 7.72
CA THR A 59 19.19 -12.53 8.08
C THR A 59 17.69 -12.88 7.98
N PRO A 60 17.33 -14.00 7.34
CA PRO A 60 15.95 -14.47 7.32
C PRO A 60 15.45 -14.83 8.72
N TYR A 61 14.13 -14.97 8.90
CA TYR A 61 13.58 -15.45 10.16
C TYR A 61 13.96 -16.91 10.40
N SER A 62 14.20 -17.28 11.66
CA SER A 62 14.66 -18.63 12.02
C SER A 62 13.62 -19.72 11.72
N ASP A 63 12.33 -19.37 11.72
CA ASP A 63 11.24 -20.28 11.35
C ASP A 63 11.02 -20.38 9.83
N ARG A 64 11.65 -19.49 9.04
CA ARG A 64 11.57 -19.45 7.56
C ARG A 64 12.94 -19.10 6.94
N PRO A 65 13.95 -19.98 7.09
CA PRO A 65 15.32 -19.70 6.67
C PRO A 65 15.49 -19.61 5.14
N ASP A 66 14.56 -20.16 4.37
CA ASP A 66 14.54 -20.20 2.90
C ASP A 66 13.72 -19.06 2.27
N GLU A 67 13.30 -18.06 3.06
CA GLU A 67 12.48 -16.94 2.60
C GLU A 67 13.15 -15.59 2.92
N GLY A 68 12.99 -14.63 2.02
CA GLY A 68 13.12 -13.21 2.38
C GLY A 68 11.90 -12.71 3.12
N SER A 69 11.87 -11.41 3.39
CA SER A 69 10.75 -10.81 4.12
C SER A 69 10.45 -9.41 3.62
N PHE A 70 9.32 -8.90 4.09
CA PHE A 70 9.00 -7.49 3.96
C PHE A 70 8.32 -6.99 5.22
N ALA A 71 8.50 -5.69 5.48
CA ALA A 71 7.80 -4.93 6.49
C ALA A 71 7.05 -3.78 5.80
N VAL A 72 5.81 -3.56 6.20
CA VAL A 72 5.00 -2.43 5.73
C VAL A 72 4.90 -1.40 6.85
N ASN A 73 5.22 -0.16 6.54
CA ASN A 73 4.97 0.99 7.41
C ASN A 73 4.01 1.95 6.71
N ALA A 74 3.23 2.69 7.49
CA ALA A 74 2.36 3.72 6.96
C ALA A 74 2.40 4.98 7.83
N GLU A 75 2.54 6.12 7.16
CA GLU A 75 2.65 7.44 7.76
C GLU A 75 1.50 8.32 7.27
N LEU A 76 0.70 8.79 8.23
CA LEU A 76 -0.36 9.76 8.01
C LEU A 76 0.22 11.16 8.21
N LEU A 77 0.70 11.78 7.14
CA LEU A 77 1.39 13.07 7.25
C LEU A 77 0.40 14.20 7.65
N PRO A 78 0.78 15.13 8.55
CA PRO A 78 -0.06 16.27 8.91
C PRO A 78 -0.47 17.17 7.72
N LEU A 79 0.28 17.14 6.63
CA LEU A 79 -0.08 17.86 5.40
C LEU A 79 -1.28 17.26 4.67
N ALA A 80 -1.61 15.99 4.93
CA ALA A 80 -2.67 15.28 4.24
C ALA A 80 -4.04 15.56 4.85
N SER A 81 -4.10 15.90 6.13
CA SER A 81 -5.32 16.29 6.82
C SER A 81 -5.01 17.02 8.12
N THR A 82 -5.85 17.99 8.49
CA THR A 82 -5.77 18.68 9.79
C THR A 82 -6.06 17.75 10.98
N THR A 83 -6.53 16.53 10.74
CA THR A 83 -6.78 15.51 11.78
C THR A 83 -5.58 14.59 12.01
N PHE A 84 -4.49 14.77 11.27
CA PHE A 84 -3.25 14.00 11.39
C PHE A 84 -2.21 14.83 12.13
N GLU A 85 -1.67 14.27 13.20
CA GLU A 85 -0.70 14.93 14.06
C GLU A 85 0.71 14.37 13.80
N PRO A 86 1.76 15.19 13.91
CA PRO A 86 3.13 14.69 13.77
C PRO A 86 3.48 13.79 14.96
N GLY A 87 4.29 12.77 14.69
CA GLY A 87 4.78 11.87 15.72
C GLY A 87 4.89 10.44 15.20
N PRO A 88 5.11 9.47 16.10
CA PRO A 88 5.01 8.06 15.75
C PRO A 88 3.63 7.72 15.17
N PRO A 89 3.51 6.68 14.32
CA PRO A 89 2.23 6.24 13.80
C PRO A 89 1.21 6.00 14.91
N ASP A 90 0.04 6.63 14.76
CA ASP A 90 -1.11 6.39 15.61
C ASP A 90 -1.84 5.09 15.21
N GLU A 91 -2.96 4.80 15.86
CA GLU A 91 -3.74 3.59 15.59
C GLU A 91 -4.15 3.46 14.12
N ARG A 92 -4.44 4.58 13.45
CA ARG A 92 -4.86 4.61 12.03
C ARG A 92 -3.69 4.27 11.11
N GLY A 93 -2.51 4.83 11.35
CA GLY A 93 -1.29 4.47 10.62
C GLY A 93 -0.92 3.00 10.81
N VAL A 94 -0.98 2.51 12.05
CA VAL A 94 -0.72 1.09 12.38
C VAL A 94 -1.75 0.17 11.71
N GLU A 95 -3.03 0.55 11.69
CA GLU A 95 -4.09 -0.21 11.02
C GLU A 95 -3.86 -0.27 9.51
N LEU A 96 -3.61 0.86 8.86
CA LEU A 96 -3.34 0.94 7.42
C LEU A 96 -2.17 0.04 7.02
N ALA A 97 -1.05 0.13 7.74
CA ALA A 97 0.11 -0.72 7.52
C ALA A 97 -0.23 -2.20 7.65
N ARG A 98 -1.01 -2.60 8.67
CA ARG A 98 -1.43 -3.99 8.89
C ARG A 98 -2.42 -4.51 7.85
N VAL A 99 -3.31 -3.66 7.35
CA VAL A 99 -4.25 -4.02 6.27
C VAL A 99 -3.47 -4.29 4.99
N VAL A 100 -2.55 -3.40 4.62
CA VAL A 100 -1.72 -3.58 3.43
C VAL A 100 -0.77 -4.77 3.58
N ASP A 101 -0.10 -4.93 4.73
CA ASP A 101 0.78 -6.08 5.00
C ASP A 101 0.04 -7.41 4.82
N ARG A 102 -1.11 -7.57 5.50
CA ARG A 102 -1.92 -8.79 5.39
C ARG A 102 -2.41 -9.03 3.97
N SER A 103 -2.82 -7.97 3.27
CA SER A 103 -3.30 -8.08 1.88
C SER A 103 -2.19 -8.58 0.95
N LEU A 104 -0.96 -8.06 1.10
CA LEU A 104 0.19 -8.51 0.30
C LEU A 104 0.66 -9.92 0.70
N ARG A 105 0.72 -10.20 2.00
CA ARG A 105 1.26 -11.44 2.57
C ARG A 105 0.34 -12.62 2.33
N GLU A 106 -0.92 -12.50 2.74
CA GLU A 106 -1.93 -13.57 2.59
C GLU A 106 -2.45 -13.65 1.15
N GLY A 107 -2.48 -12.51 0.46
CA GLY A 107 -2.73 -12.46 -0.98
C GLY A 107 -1.61 -13.09 -1.81
N LYS A 108 -0.46 -13.40 -1.22
CA LYS A 108 0.74 -13.95 -1.89
C LYS A 108 1.14 -13.10 -3.09
N ALA A 109 1.29 -11.79 -2.86
CA ALA A 109 1.63 -10.84 -3.92
C ALA A 109 3.00 -11.13 -4.54
N ILE A 110 3.95 -11.63 -3.75
CA ILE A 110 5.31 -11.99 -4.17
C ILE A 110 5.73 -13.34 -3.59
N ASP A 111 6.56 -14.09 -4.32
CA ASP A 111 7.19 -15.32 -3.82
C ASP A 111 8.41 -14.98 -2.94
N LEU A 112 8.26 -15.10 -1.62
CA LEU A 112 9.32 -14.79 -0.67
C LEU A 112 10.52 -15.75 -0.77
N LYS A 113 10.36 -16.95 -1.31
CA LYS A 113 11.49 -17.88 -1.53
C LYS A 113 12.45 -17.37 -2.59
N LYS A 114 11.96 -16.58 -3.56
CA LYS A 114 12.79 -15.90 -4.57
C LYS A 114 13.61 -14.75 -3.98
N LEU A 115 13.32 -14.35 -2.74
CA LEU A 115 14.06 -13.34 -2.00
C LEU A 115 15.15 -13.93 -1.10
N CYS A 116 15.31 -15.26 -1.04
CA CYS A 116 16.42 -15.89 -0.35
C CYS A 116 17.71 -15.82 -1.20
N ILE A 117 18.84 -15.53 -0.57
CA ILE A 117 20.16 -15.49 -1.23
C ILE A 117 21.02 -16.68 -0.75
N VAL A 118 21.14 -16.83 0.57
CA VAL A 118 21.79 -17.94 1.25
C VAL A 118 20.87 -18.38 2.39
N GLU A 119 20.36 -19.60 2.31
CA GLU A 119 19.42 -20.16 3.27
C GLU A 119 19.95 -20.02 4.70
N GLY A 120 19.13 -19.46 5.60
CA GLY A 120 19.45 -19.25 7.01
C GLY A 120 20.43 -18.11 7.31
N GLU A 121 21.07 -17.50 6.30
CA GLU A 121 22.12 -16.49 6.50
C GLU A 121 21.81 -15.13 5.89
N LYS A 122 21.39 -15.12 4.61
CA LYS A 122 21.22 -13.90 3.81
C LYS A 122 19.94 -13.97 2.97
N ALA A 123 19.07 -12.98 3.15
CA ALA A 123 17.89 -12.80 2.33
C ALA A 123 17.61 -11.31 2.11
N TYR A 124 16.86 -11.00 1.06
CA TYR A 124 16.36 -9.65 0.84
C TYR A 124 15.24 -9.33 1.83
N ILE A 125 15.30 -8.13 2.40
CA ILE A 125 14.28 -7.55 3.26
C ILE A 125 13.75 -6.30 2.55
N LEU A 126 12.45 -6.29 2.23
CA LEU A 126 11.79 -5.16 1.60
C LEU A 126 11.12 -4.29 2.66
N PHE A 127 11.42 -2.99 2.66
CA PHE A 127 10.71 -2.00 3.48
C PHE A 127 9.75 -1.25 2.57
N ILE A 128 8.45 -1.46 2.78
CA ILE A 128 7.37 -0.85 2.00
C ILE A 128 6.81 0.29 2.84
N ASP A 129 7.22 1.52 2.53
CA ASP A 129 6.82 2.71 3.27
C ASP A 129 5.73 3.47 2.51
N ILE A 130 4.56 3.59 3.15
CA ILE A 130 3.36 4.22 2.58
C ILE A 130 3.18 5.60 3.21
N TYR A 131 3.12 6.63 2.39
CA TYR A 131 2.91 8.02 2.81
C TYR A 131 1.58 8.52 2.28
N VAL A 132 0.66 8.86 3.18
CA VAL A 132 -0.58 9.53 2.83
C VAL A 132 -0.26 11.02 2.65
N LEU A 133 -0.38 11.50 1.41
CA LEU A 133 -0.04 12.88 1.03
C LEU A 133 -1.26 13.80 0.96
N ASP A 134 -2.44 13.24 0.75
CA ASP A 134 -3.70 13.99 0.69
C ASP A 134 -4.82 13.03 1.06
N TYR A 135 -5.68 13.40 2.00
CA TYR A 135 -6.76 12.55 2.50
C TYR A 135 -8.13 13.17 2.17
N ASP A 136 -8.80 12.59 1.17
CA ASP A 136 -10.16 12.93 0.73
C ASP A 136 -11.11 11.72 0.90
N GLY A 137 -10.87 10.86 1.89
CA GLY A 137 -11.62 9.61 2.08
C GLY A 137 -10.96 8.40 1.39
N ASN A 138 -11.20 7.22 1.93
CA ASN A 138 -10.71 5.92 1.49
C ASN A 138 -9.22 5.94 1.13
N TYR A 139 -8.34 5.99 2.12
CA TYR A 139 -6.90 5.83 1.89
C TYR A 139 -6.45 4.35 1.85
N TYR A 140 -7.32 3.40 2.20
CA TYR A 140 -6.98 1.96 2.21
C TYR A 140 -6.77 1.40 0.81
N ASP A 141 -7.74 1.60 -0.07
CA ASP A 141 -7.68 1.10 -1.45
C ASP A 141 -6.51 1.68 -2.26
N PRO A 142 -6.31 3.02 -2.32
CA PRO A 142 -5.17 3.57 -3.03
C PRO A 142 -3.84 3.20 -2.37
N ALA A 143 -3.78 2.92 -1.06
CA ALA A 143 -2.54 2.49 -0.41
C ALA A 143 -2.12 1.08 -0.82
N LEU A 144 -3.04 0.12 -0.83
CA LEU A 144 -2.74 -1.22 -1.33
C LEU A 144 -2.37 -1.18 -2.83
N LEU A 145 -3.11 -0.41 -3.62
CA LEU A 145 -2.83 -0.22 -5.04
C LEU A 145 -1.44 0.42 -5.26
N SER A 146 -1.06 1.40 -4.45
CA SER A 146 0.24 2.05 -4.50
C SER A 146 1.38 1.10 -4.15
N ALA A 147 1.22 0.28 -3.10
CA ALA A 147 2.20 -0.74 -2.75
C ALA A 147 2.36 -1.80 -3.84
N MET A 148 1.25 -2.27 -4.43
CA MET A 148 1.27 -3.20 -5.56
C MET A 148 1.95 -2.60 -6.79
N ALA A 149 1.66 -1.34 -7.12
CA ALA A 149 2.29 -0.65 -8.25
C ALA A 149 3.79 -0.42 -8.02
N ALA A 150 4.21 -0.11 -6.79
CA ALA A 150 5.62 0.03 -6.44
C ALA A 150 6.38 -1.31 -6.52
N LEU A 151 5.74 -2.41 -6.10
CA LEU A 151 6.28 -3.77 -6.26
C LEU A 151 6.41 -4.17 -7.74
N ALA A 152 5.43 -3.79 -8.57
CA ALA A 152 5.42 -4.12 -10.00
C ALA A 152 6.61 -3.53 -10.78
N THR A 153 7.20 -2.43 -10.30
CA THR A 153 8.36 -1.79 -10.94
C THR A 153 9.63 -1.83 -10.08
N LEU A 154 9.62 -2.63 -9.01
CA LEU A 154 10.73 -2.78 -8.09
C LEU A 154 11.98 -3.31 -8.81
N LYS A 155 13.13 -2.69 -8.54
CA LYS A 155 14.45 -3.12 -9.02
C LYS A 155 15.33 -3.54 -7.86
N VAL A 156 15.35 -4.83 -7.58
CA VAL A 156 16.18 -5.44 -6.54
C VAL A 156 17.60 -5.65 -7.07
N PRO A 157 18.64 -5.11 -6.41
CA PRO A 157 20.02 -5.38 -6.81
C PRO A 157 20.39 -6.84 -6.58
N LYS A 158 21.00 -7.50 -7.56
CA LYS A 158 21.49 -8.87 -7.42
C LYS A 158 22.78 -8.90 -6.61
N TYR A 159 22.89 -9.89 -5.73
CA TYR A 159 24.12 -10.21 -5.03
C TYR A 159 24.64 -11.58 -5.47
N LYS A 160 25.97 -11.73 -5.48
CA LYS A 160 26.66 -13.00 -5.71
C LYS A 160 27.46 -13.36 -4.46
N VAL A 161 27.64 -14.66 -4.24
CA VAL A 161 28.51 -15.16 -3.18
C VAL A 161 29.84 -15.57 -3.80
N THR A 162 30.90 -14.84 -3.47
CA THR A 162 32.28 -15.10 -3.92
C THR A 162 33.13 -15.34 -2.68
N ASP A 163 33.78 -16.51 -2.59
CA ASP A 163 34.64 -16.89 -1.45
C ASP A 163 33.95 -16.72 -0.06
N GLY A 164 32.65 -17.03 0.02
CA GLY A 164 31.86 -16.89 1.25
C GLY A 164 31.51 -15.44 1.62
N LYS A 165 31.80 -14.47 0.76
CA LYS A 165 31.40 -13.06 0.93
C LYS A 165 30.30 -12.69 -0.04
N LEU A 166 29.39 -11.85 0.43
CA LEU A 166 28.30 -11.34 -0.38
C LEU A 166 28.74 -10.06 -1.11
N GLU A 167 28.70 -10.09 -2.44
CA GLU A 167 29.12 -8.99 -3.30
C GLU A 167 27.94 -8.47 -4.12
N LYS A 168 27.71 -7.16 -4.07
CA LYS A 168 26.67 -6.50 -4.89
C LYS A 168 27.14 -6.46 -6.34
N THR A 169 26.25 -6.82 -7.26
CA THR A 169 26.50 -6.73 -8.71
C THR A 169 25.86 -5.49 -9.31
N ASP A 170 26.20 -5.19 -10.57
CA ASP A 170 25.54 -4.14 -11.37
C ASP A 170 24.20 -4.59 -11.98
N GLU A 171 23.81 -5.85 -11.76
CA GLU A 171 22.56 -6.41 -12.25
C GLU A 171 21.41 -6.18 -11.26
N TYR A 172 20.21 -6.04 -11.82
CA TYR A 172 18.97 -5.93 -11.06
C TYR A 172 17.97 -6.98 -11.54
N PHE A 173 17.02 -7.32 -10.69
CA PHE A 173 15.84 -8.09 -11.08
C PHE A 173 14.58 -7.47 -10.49
N THR A 174 13.44 -7.77 -11.11
CA THR A 174 12.13 -7.41 -10.60
C THR A 174 11.47 -8.69 -10.08
N PRO A 175 11.07 -8.75 -8.80
CA PRO A 175 10.31 -9.88 -8.29
C PRO A 175 9.03 -10.04 -9.09
N GLU A 176 8.72 -11.28 -9.50
CA GLU A 176 7.46 -11.57 -10.17
C GLU A 176 6.29 -11.40 -9.19
N LEU A 177 5.25 -10.69 -9.64
CA LEU A 177 4.00 -10.61 -8.90
C LEU A 177 3.22 -11.90 -9.10
N THR A 178 3.17 -12.75 -8.07
CA THR A 178 2.45 -14.03 -8.09
C THR A 178 0.95 -13.87 -7.98
N ALA A 179 0.48 -12.76 -7.43
CA ALA A 179 -0.92 -12.40 -7.34
C ALA A 179 -1.09 -10.87 -7.31
N LEU A 180 -2.31 -10.42 -7.58
CA LEU A 180 -2.67 -9.00 -7.57
C LEU A 180 -3.79 -8.75 -6.55
N PRO A 181 -3.50 -8.79 -5.23
CA PRO A 181 -4.48 -8.43 -4.22
C PRO A 181 -4.93 -6.98 -4.42
N PHE A 182 -6.23 -6.75 -4.28
CA PHE A 182 -6.84 -5.44 -4.28
C PHE A 182 -7.87 -5.39 -3.15
N SER A 183 -8.16 -4.18 -2.68
CA SER A 183 -9.20 -3.92 -1.69
C SER A 183 -10.27 -3.03 -2.29
N VAL A 184 -11.47 -3.12 -1.72
CA VAL A 184 -12.60 -2.26 -2.04
C VAL A 184 -13.24 -1.86 -0.72
N MET A 185 -13.14 -0.59 -0.36
CA MET A 185 -13.79 -0.05 0.81
C MET A 185 -15.27 0.18 0.52
N VAL A 186 -16.12 -0.41 1.37
CA VAL A 186 -17.57 -0.25 1.31
C VAL A 186 -18.03 0.44 2.59
N GLY A 187 -18.59 1.64 2.44
CA GLY A 187 -19.25 2.36 3.50
C GLY A 187 -20.71 1.94 3.62
N VAL A 188 -21.19 1.76 4.86
CA VAL A 188 -22.58 1.43 5.16
C VAL A 188 -23.25 2.61 5.86
N LEU A 189 -24.48 2.91 5.47
CA LEU A 189 -25.32 3.92 6.10
C LEU A 189 -26.77 3.45 6.13
N GLY A 190 -27.23 2.97 7.29
CA GLY A 190 -28.48 2.24 7.45
C GLY A 190 -28.53 1.02 6.52
N GLU A 191 -29.58 0.92 5.72
CA GLU A 191 -29.75 -0.15 4.72
C GLU A 191 -29.07 0.14 3.37
N LYS A 192 -28.29 1.22 3.28
CA LYS A 192 -27.60 1.62 2.05
C LYS A 192 -26.10 1.38 2.20
N PHE A 193 -25.45 1.22 1.05
CA PHE A 193 -24.01 1.14 0.99
C PHE A 193 -23.49 1.97 -0.18
N LEU A 194 -22.23 2.38 -0.08
CA LEU A 194 -21.48 2.99 -1.16
C LEU A 194 -20.05 2.45 -1.19
N VAL A 195 -19.47 2.40 -2.38
CA VAL A 195 -18.07 2.03 -2.60
C VAL A 195 -17.22 3.29 -2.66
N ASP A 196 -16.01 3.25 -2.12
CA ASP A 196 -15.03 4.34 -2.18
C ASP A 196 -15.60 5.67 -1.64
N PRO A 197 -15.93 5.73 -0.33
CA PRO A 197 -16.48 6.93 0.30
C PRO A 197 -15.49 8.10 0.28
N GLN A 198 -16.00 9.31 0.02
CA GLN A 198 -15.25 10.55 0.21
C GLN A 198 -15.24 10.95 1.69
N ILE A 199 -14.36 11.87 2.07
CA ILE A 199 -14.19 12.30 3.47
C ILE A 199 -15.50 12.76 4.14
N ASP A 200 -16.40 13.40 3.39
CA ASP A 200 -17.69 13.84 3.92
C ASP A 200 -18.72 12.72 4.07
N GLU A 201 -18.57 11.65 3.30
CA GLU A 201 -19.36 10.44 3.44
C GLU A 201 -18.83 9.59 4.60
N GLU A 202 -17.51 9.40 4.72
CA GLU A 202 -16.88 8.63 5.81
C GLU A 202 -17.29 9.12 7.20
N LYS A 203 -17.40 10.44 7.39
CA LYS A 203 -17.80 11.05 8.67
C LYS A 203 -19.21 10.68 9.13
N VAL A 204 -20.05 10.17 8.24
CA VAL A 204 -21.47 9.91 8.54
C VAL A 204 -21.86 8.44 8.38
N LEU A 205 -20.92 7.56 8.03
CA LEU A 205 -21.14 6.11 7.96
C LEU A 205 -21.33 5.53 9.37
N ASP A 206 -21.97 4.36 9.42
CA ASP A 206 -22.22 3.59 10.65
C ASP A 206 -21.01 2.74 11.07
#